data_AF-A0AAU0NRZ2-F1
#
_entry.id   AF-A0AAU0NRZ2-F1
#
_cell.length_a   1.000
_cell.length_b   1.000
_cell.length_c   1.000
_cell.angle_alpha   90.00
_cell.angle_beta   90.00
_cell.angle_gamma   90.00
#
_symmetry.space_group_name_H-M   'P 1'
#
loop_
_entity.id
_entity.type
_entity.pdbx_description
1 polymer ?
#
loop_
_entity_poly.entity_id
_entity_poly.type
_entity_poly.pdbx_seq_one_letter_code
_entity_poly.pdbx_strand_id
1 'polypeptide(L)' 'MKFTIVCYVNDYAICKDDNGEIFNLEKEKVDGFKEGDVINMSEDGEIVKNEETVENEEKYYICDDVVIFYND' A
#
# COMPACT_ATOMS: atom_id res chain seq x y z
N MET A 1 0.25 11.40 -6.57
CA MET A 1 -0.87 10.92 -5.73
C MET A 1 -0.30 10.29 -4.47
N LYS A 2 -1.04 10.35 -3.34
CA LYS A 2 -0.64 9.73 -2.06
C LYS A 2 -1.28 8.36 -1.93
N PHE A 3 -0.52 7.42 -1.38
CA PHE A 3 -0.95 6.04 -1.16
C PHE A 3 -0.32 5.48 0.12
N THR A 4 -1.03 4.62 0.85
CA THR A 4 -0.47 3.88 1.99
C THR A 4 -0.16 2.45 1.54
N ILE A 5 1.06 1.96 1.82
CA ILE A 5 1.39 0.54 1.65
C ILE A 5 0.67 -0.22 2.74
N VAL A 6 -0.24 -1.13 2.38
CA VAL A 6 -1.07 -1.81 3.37
C VAL A 6 -0.56 -3.20 3.72
N CYS A 7 -0.13 -3.95 2.72
CA CYS A 7 0.39 -5.31 2.91
C CYS A 7 1.27 -5.76 1.75
N TYR A 8 2.05 -6.81 1.96
CA TYR A 8 2.92 -7.41 0.96
C TYR A 8 2.50 -8.85 0.60
N VAL A 9 2.32 -9.14 -0.69
CA VAL A 9 1.89 -10.44 -1.23
C VAL A 9 2.87 -10.91 -2.30
N ASN A 10 3.48 -12.09 -2.17
CA ASN A 10 4.44 -12.64 -3.15
C ASN A 10 5.50 -11.61 -3.61
N ASP A 11 5.43 -11.08 -4.85
CA ASP A 11 6.34 -10.07 -5.41
C ASP A 11 5.73 -8.66 -5.47
N TYR A 12 4.57 -8.44 -4.85
CA TYR A 12 3.82 -7.18 -4.89
C TYR A 12 3.59 -6.56 -3.50
N ALA A 13 3.49 -5.24 -3.49
CA ALA A 13 2.91 -4.42 -2.43
C ALA A 13 1.47 -4.06 -2.81
N ILE A 14 0.55 -4.19 -1.87
CA ILE A 14 -0.83 -3.73 -2.01
C ILE A 14 -0.91 -2.33 -1.40
N CYS A 15 -1.31 -1.35 -2.19
CA CYS A 15 -1.40 0.04 -1.80
C CYS A 15 -2.85 0.53 -1.87
N LYS A 16 -3.25 1.38 -0.93
CA LYS A 16 -4.57 2.02 -0.85
C LYS A 16 -4.43 3.54 -0.94
N ASP A 17 -5.27 4.20 -1.73
CA ASP A 17 -5.32 5.67 -1.82
C ASP A 17 -6.29 6.30 -0.79
N ASP A 18 -6.32 7.64 -0.74
CA ASP A 18 -7.20 8.38 0.18
C ASP A 18 -8.71 8.19 -0.13
N ASN A 19 -9.07 7.74 -1.34
CA ASN A 19 -10.45 7.41 -1.74
C ASN A 19 -10.83 5.95 -1.42
N GLY A 20 -9.86 5.12 -1.06
CA GLY A 20 -10.04 3.69 -0.83
C GLY A 20 -9.86 2.80 -2.07
N GLU A 21 -9.37 3.34 -3.19
CA GLU A 21 -8.96 2.55 -4.34
C GLU A 21 -7.69 1.74 -4.01
N ILE A 22 -7.66 0.48 -4.48
CA ILE A 22 -6.57 -0.47 -4.19
C ILE A 22 -5.87 -0.84 -5.48
N PHE A 23 -4.54 -0.85 -5.45
CA PHE A 23 -3.69 -1.21 -6.57
C PHE A 23 -2.42 -1.91 -6.10
N ASN A 24 -1.74 -2.57 -7.04
CA ASN A 24 -0.57 -3.38 -6.77
C ASN A 24 0.68 -2.71 -7.35
N LEU A 25 1.75 -2.58 -6.56
CA LEU A 25 3.09 -2.18 -7.01
C LEU A 25 4.04 -3.37 -6.90
N GLU A 26 5.02 -3.46 -7.79
CA GLU A 26 6.12 -4.45 -7.65
C GLU A 26 6.95 -4.11 -6.41
N LYS A 27 7.31 -5.11 -5.59
CA LYS A 27 8.09 -4.92 -4.35
C LYS A 27 9.40 -4.17 -4.59
N GLU A 28 10.06 -4.41 -5.73
CA GLU A 28 11.30 -3.73 -6.11
C GLU A 28 11.16 -2.19 -6.20
N LYS A 29 9.96 -1.67 -6.48
CA LYS A 29 9.69 -0.23 -6.57
C LYS A 29 9.48 0.45 -5.21
N VAL A 30 9.26 -0.34 -4.16
CA VAL A 30 9.06 0.11 -2.77
C VAL A 30 10.03 -0.62 -1.83
N ASP A 31 11.20 -1.00 -2.33
CA ASP A 31 12.21 -1.70 -1.51
C ASP A 31 12.70 -0.83 -0.34
N GLY A 32 12.72 -1.41 0.85
CA GLY A 32 13.00 -0.72 2.11
C GLY A 32 11.80 -0.01 2.76
N PHE A 33 10.63 0.02 2.12
CA PHE A 33 9.40 0.58 2.68
C PHE A 33 8.61 -0.49 3.44
N LYS A 34 7.72 -0.08 4.35
CA LYS A 34 6.97 -0.96 5.28
C LYS A 34 5.47 -0.78 5.15
N GLU A 35 4.72 -1.76 5.65
CA GLU A 35 3.29 -1.63 5.87
C GLU A 35 3.01 -0.45 6.82
N GLY A 36 2.02 0.37 6.47
CA GLY A 36 1.73 1.65 7.10
C GLY A 36 2.52 2.85 6.56
N ASP A 37 3.57 2.67 5.74
CA ASP A 37 4.28 3.79 5.12
C ASP A 37 3.40 4.48 4.06
N VAL A 38 3.36 5.82 4.09
CA VAL A 38 2.76 6.62 3.03
C VAL A 38 3.81 6.91 1.95
N ILE A 39 3.41 6.74 0.69
CA ILE A 39 4.23 7.00 -0.50
C ILE A 39 3.55 8.03 -1.40
N ASN A 40 4.35 8.84 -2.08
CA ASN A 40 3.91 9.71 -3.17
C ASN A 40 4.39 9.14 -4.50
N MET A 41 3.47 8.94 -5.45
CA MET A 41 3.81 8.62 -6.84
C MET A 41 3.65 9.86 -7.73
N SER A 42 4.66 10.17 -8.55
CA SER A 42 4.58 11.21 -9.59
C SER A 42 3.87 10.70 -10.86
N GLU A 43 3.52 11.60 -11.79
CA GLU A 43 2.96 11.21 -13.09
C GLU A 43 3.95 10.39 -13.94
N ASP A 44 5.26 10.61 -13.74
CA ASP A 44 6.33 9.83 -14.36
C ASP A 44 6.60 8.47 -13.67
N GLY A 45 5.86 8.16 -12.60
CA GLY A 45 5.96 6.89 -11.86
C GLY A 45 7.08 6.82 -10.82
N GLU A 46 7.73 7.95 -10.50
CA GLU A 46 8.69 8.04 -9.40
C GLU A 46 7.96 7.87 -8.06
N ILE A 47 8.49 7.02 -7.17
CA ILE A 47 7.91 6.73 -5.86
C ILE A 47 8.83 7.29 -4.78
N VAL A 48 8.28 8.18 -3.94
CA VAL A 48 9.00 8.85 -2.85
C VAL A 48 8.32 8.54 -1.53
N LYS A 49 9.10 8.08 -0.53
CA LYS A 49 8.60 7.88 0.82
C LYS A 49 8.20 9.22 1.45
N ASN A 50 7.04 9.26 2.07
CA ASN A 50 6.62 10.34 2.93
C ASN A 50 7.04 10.06 4.38
N GLU A 51 7.24 11.11 5.19
CA GLU A 51 7.55 10.95 6.63
C GLU A 51 6.30 10.55 7.44
N GLU A 52 5.11 10.66 6.83
CA GLU A 52 3.83 10.19 7.36
C GLU A 52 3.76 8.64 7.35
N THR A 53 3.34 8.07 8.48
CA THR A 53 2.96 6.65 8.61
C THR A 53 1.57 6.54 9.20
N VAL A 54 0.75 5.66 8.64
CA VAL A 54 -0.62 5.39 9.12
C VAL A 54 -0.62 4.09 9.90
N GLU A 55 -0.90 4.17 11.20
CA GLU A 55 -1.27 2.97 11.98
C GLU A 55 -2.65 2.50 11.50
N ASN A 56 -2.69 1.33 10.89
CA ASN A 56 -3.89 0.84 10.21
C ASN A 56 -4.92 0.30 11.22
N GLU A 57 -5.94 1.09 11.55
CA GLU A 57 -7.03 0.71 12.46
C GLU A 57 -8.12 -0.17 11.79
N GLU A 58 -8.03 -0.42 10.47
CA GLU A 58 -9.00 -1.24 9.73
C GLU A 58 -8.82 -2.76 9.95
N LYS A 59 -9.94 -3.49 9.96
CA LYS A 59 -10.01 -4.79 10.64
C LYS A 59 -9.48 -6.02 9.89
N TYR A 60 -9.26 -5.99 8.58
CA TYR A 60 -8.57 -7.09 7.88
C TYR A 60 -8.04 -6.77 6.48
N TYR A 61 -6.74 -7.02 6.31
CA TYR A 61 -6.09 -7.37 5.05
C TYR A 61 -5.40 -8.72 5.28
N ILE A 62 -5.50 -9.61 4.31
CA ILE A 62 -5.28 -11.04 4.50
C ILE A 62 -4.48 -11.45 3.23
N CYS A 63 -3.29 -12.07 3.38
CA CYS A 63 -2.23 -12.18 2.34
C CYS A 63 -1.51 -13.55 2.29
N ASP A 64 -0.90 -13.82 1.12
CA ASP A 64 -0.33 -15.10 0.60
C ASP A 64 -1.31 -16.22 0.20
N ASP A 65 -2.49 -16.39 0.81
CA ASP A 65 -3.50 -17.41 0.39
C ASP A 65 -4.97 -17.06 0.78
N VAL A 66 -5.20 -15.80 1.08
CA VAL A 66 -5.86 -15.38 2.34
C VAL A 66 -6.61 -14.05 1.94
N VAL A 67 -7.88 -13.81 2.39
CA VAL A 67 -8.93 -12.95 1.72
C VAL A 67 -9.19 -11.53 2.29
N ILE A 68 -9.07 -10.46 1.48
CA ILE A 68 -9.46 -9.07 1.83
C ILE A 68 -10.96 -8.83 1.63
N PHE A 69 -11.65 -8.16 2.56
CA PHE A 69 -13.06 -7.75 2.42
C PHE A 69 -13.33 -6.33 2.93
N TYR A 70 -14.15 -5.58 2.18
CA TYR A 70 -14.79 -4.33 2.60
C TYR A 70 -16.31 -4.45 2.44
N ASN A 71 -17.07 -3.76 3.29
CA ASN A 71 -18.49 -3.46 3.10
C ASN A 71 -18.71 -2.01 3.56
N ASP A 72 -19.54 -1.27 2.80
CA ASP A 72 -19.99 0.13 2.97
C ASP A 72 -19.69 0.84 4.31
#